data_AF-A0A2M6YJA7-F1
#
_entry.id   AF-A0A2M6YJA7-F1
#
_cell.length_a   1.000
_cell.length_b   1.000
_cell.length_c   1.000
_cell.angle_alpha   90.00
_cell.angle_beta   90.00
_cell.angle_gamma   90.00
#
_symmetry.space_group_name_H-M   'P 1'
#
loop_
_entity.id
_entity.type
_entity.pdbx_description
1 polymer ?
#
loop_
_entity_poly.entity_id
_entity_poly.type
_entity_poly.pdbx_seq_one_letter_code
_entity_poly.pdbx_strand_id
1 'polypeptide(L)'
;MSDTLLETLRDCLQIMETIETEYPKGEFDRELIHGEMDFRYRRIHELRRQLEAIPAPVRRFATLVRSFGGDLSVPLRLFTLIHESPRFFAIPAGAGFAGLQGRVAEAAAKLAAPPPEIMKIVGRLRMNGILDQRYALSARQRTTVAALLELYRSGPGKASPTGDSQYR
;
A
#
# COMPACT_ATOMS: atom_id res chain seq x y z
N MET A 1 -11.66 3.93 16.40
CA MET A 1 -10.21 4.05 16.12
C MET A 1 -9.80 3.34 14.82
N SER A 2 -10.46 2.25 14.42
CA SER A 2 -10.26 1.59 13.11
C SER A 2 -10.60 2.51 11.92
N ASP A 3 -11.70 3.24 12.04
CA ASP A 3 -12.31 3.96 10.92
C ASP A 3 -11.42 5.13 10.44
N THR A 4 -10.82 5.87 11.38
CA THR A 4 -9.89 6.96 11.06
C THR A 4 -8.62 6.46 10.35
N LEU A 5 -8.10 5.28 10.69
CA LEU A 5 -6.90 4.72 10.05
C LEU A 5 -7.21 4.25 8.62
N LEU A 6 -8.39 3.64 8.43
CA LEU A 6 -8.86 3.20 7.14
C LEU A 6 -9.09 4.38 6.19
N GLU A 7 -9.75 5.44 6.67
CA GLU A 7 -9.93 6.70 5.92
C GLU A 7 -8.59 7.33 5.58
N THR A 8 -7.69 7.48 6.56
CA THR A 8 -6.35 8.03 6.33
C THR A 8 -5.56 7.22 5.30
N LEU A 9 -5.66 5.88 5.32
CA LEU A 9 -4.98 5.03 4.35
C LEU A 9 -5.58 5.17 2.95
N ARG A 10 -6.91 5.26 2.84
CA ARG A 10 -7.62 5.53 1.59
C ARG A 10 -7.18 6.86 0.99
N ASP A 11 -7.22 7.92 1.77
CA ASP A 11 -6.84 9.28 1.33
C ASP A 11 -5.39 9.31 0.87
N CYS A 12 -4.50 8.64 1.62
CA CYS A 12 -3.09 8.51 1.25
C CYS A 12 -2.90 7.85 -0.12
N LEU A 13 -3.57 6.72 -0.36
CA LEU A 13 -3.49 5.99 -1.63
C LEU A 13 -4.10 6.78 -2.79
N GLN A 14 -5.23 7.46 -2.54
CA GLN A 14 -5.91 8.31 -3.52
C GLN A 14 -5.04 9.50 -3.93
N ILE A 15 -4.42 10.20 -2.96
CA ILE A 15 -3.51 11.33 -3.23
C ILE A 15 -2.32 10.86 -4.07
N MET A 16 -1.72 9.70 -3.74
CA MET A 16 -0.61 9.15 -4.53
C MET A 16 -1.04 8.82 -5.96
N GLU A 17 -2.21 8.21 -6.13
CA GLU A 17 -2.77 7.91 -7.46
C GLU A 17 -3.03 9.19 -8.26
N THR A 18 -3.66 10.20 -7.66
CA THR A 18 -3.91 11.49 -8.30
C THR A 18 -2.61 12.16 -8.73
N ILE A 19 -1.57 12.16 -7.89
CA ILE A 19 -0.25 12.69 -8.26
C ILE A 19 0.34 11.94 -9.46
N GLU A 20 0.23 10.61 -9.51
CA GLU A 20 0.75 9.79 -10.61
C GLU A 20 -0.04 10.00 -11.92
N THR A 21 -1.37 10.15 -11.85
CA THR A 21 -2.24 10.37 -13.01
C THR A 21 -2.13 11.78 -13.56
N GLU A 22 -2.14 12.80 -12.71
CA GLU A 22 -2.01 14.20 -13.14
C GLU A 22 -0.58 14.55 -13.58
N TYR A 23 0.41 13.72 -13.19
CA TYR A 23 1.81 13.99 -13.46
C TYR A 23 2.65 12.73 -13.75
N PRO A 24 2.42 12.09 -14.92
CA PRO A 24 3.27 10.98 -15.34
C PRO A 24 4.69 11.50 -15.64
N LYS A 25 5.67 11.06 -14.84
CA LYS A 25 7.11 11.10 -15.16
C LYS A 25 7.82 12.47 -15.27
N GLY A 26 7.32 13.56 -14.70
CA GLY A 26 8.13 14.78 -14.67
C GLY A 26 8.05 15.67 -15.91
N GLU A 27 7.21 15.30 -16.87
CA GLU A 27 7.09 16.02 -18.14
C GLU A 27 6.16 17.22 -17.96
N PHE A 28 6.74 18.37 -17.59
CA PHE A 28 6.11 19.65 -17.91
C PHE A 28 6.26 19.86 -19.40
N ASP A 29 5.16 19.70 -20.13
CA ASP A 29 5.11 20.08 -21.53
C ASP A 29 5.48 21.56 -21.64
N ARG A 30 6.60 21.86 -22.30
CA ARG A 30 7.12 23.23 -22.42
C ARG A 30 6.23 24.12 -23.29
N GLU A 31 5.18 23.56 -23.92
CA GLU A 31 4.19 24.31 -24.68
C GLU A 31 3.01 24.82 -23.82
N LEU A 32 2.85 24.35 -22.57
CA LEU A 32 1.78 24.78 -21.63
C LEU A 32 2.13 26.05 -20.83
N ILE A 33 3.03 26.88 -21.36
CA ILE A 33 3.44 28.16 -20.76
C ILE A 33 2.32 29.17 -21.00
N HIS A 34 1.23 29.11 -20.25
CA HIS A 34 0.36 30.22 -19.82
C HIS A 34 -0.85 29.66 -19.04
N GLY A 35 -1.07 30.16 -17.81
CA GLY A 35 -2.30 29.94 -17.01
C GLY A 35 -2.48 28.54 -16.39
N GLU A 36 -2.53 27.48 -17.18
CA GLU A 36 -2.86 26.12 -16.72
C GLU A 36 -1.71 25.43 -15.97
N MET A 37 -0.45 25.73 -16.32
CA MET A 37 0.72 25.23 -15.59
C MET A 37 0.73 25.68 -14.13
N ASP A 38 0.37 26.95 -13.85
CA ASP A 38 0.34 27.49 -12.49
C ASP A 38 -0.68 26.77 -11.62
N PHE A 39 -1.83 26.40 -12.20
CA PHE A 39 -2.88 25.67 -11.50
C PHE A 39 -2.45 24.23 -11.19
N ARG A 40 -1.93 23.48 -12.18
CA ARG A 40 -1.44 22.11 -11.97
C ARG A 40 -0.27 22.07 -10.98
N TYR A 41 0.65 23.02 -11.06
CA TYR A 41 1.78 23.13 -10.14
C TYR A 41 1.32 23.40 -8.70
N ARG A 42 0.39 24.36 -8.50
CA ARG A 42 -0.19 24.63 -7.17
C ARG A 42 -0.93 23.41 -6.62
N ARG A 43 -1.70 22.72 -7.47
CA ARG A 43 -2.44 21.52 -7.09
C ARG A 43 -1.52 20.39 -6.61
N ILE A 44 -0.43 20.13 -7.32
CA ILE A 44 0.56 19.11 -6.92
C ILE A 44 1.21 19.47 -5.58
N HIS A 45 1.57 20.74 -5.37
CA HIS A 45 2.12 21.17 -4.07
C HIS A 45 1.14 21.00 -2.93
N GLU A 46 -0.14 21.30 -3.16
CA GLU A 46 -1.20 21.05 -2.19
C GLU A 46 -1.32 19.56 -1.86
N LEU A 47 -1.40 18.70 -2.88
CA LEU A 47 -1.47 17.24 -2.70
C LEU A 47 -0.24 16.70 -1.95
N ARG A 48 0.96 17.20 -2.25
CA ARG A 48 2.19 16.84 -1.52
C ARG A 48 2.13 17.28 -0.06
N ARG A 49 1.63 18.49 0.24
CA ARG A 49 1.45 18.95 1.63
C ARG A 49 0.42 18.10 2.38
N GLN A 50 -0.68 17.74 1.74
CA GLN A 50 -1.67 16.82 2.32
C GLN A 50 -1.04 15.47 2.63
N LEU A 51 -0.24 14.92 1.70
CA LEU A 51 0.49 13.68 1.91
C LEU A 51 1.52 13.79 3.05
N GLU A 52 2.20 14.94 3.17
CA GLU A 52 3.16 15.22 4.24
C GLU A 52 2.52 15.29 5.63
N ALA A 53 1.28 15.80 5.71
CA ALA A 53 0.50 15.88 6.94
C ALA A 53 0.03 14.51 7.45
N ILE A 54 -0.08 13.50 6.57
CA ILE A 54 -0.42 12.12 6.97
C ILE A 54 0.70 11.53 7.85
N PRO A 55 0.36 10.80 8.93
CA PRO A 55 1.36 10.16 9.78
C PRO A 55 2.36 9.32 8.99
N ALA A 56 3.66 9.54 9.22
CA ALA A 56 4.74 8.88 8.49
C ALA A 56 4.65 7.33 8.47
N PRO A 57 4.17 6.63 9.52
CA PRO A 57 3.95 5.18 9.45
C PRO A 57 2.92 4.76 8.39
N VAL A 58 1.81 5.50 8.27
CA VAL A 58 0.74 5.22 7.29
C VAL A 58 1.22 5.56 5.88
N ARG A 59 1.89 6.70 5.72
CA ARG A 59 2.49 7.10 4.43
C ARG A 59 3.49 6.07 3.92
N ARG A 60 4.41 5.60 4.76
CA ARG A 60 5.40 4.55 4.37
C ARG A 60 4.73 3.24 3.97
N PHE A 61 3.68 2.84 4.70
CA PHE A 61 2.90 1.67 4.36
C PHE A 61 2.20 1.82 2.99
N ALA A 62 1.54 2.96 2.75
CA ALA A 62 0.88 3.24 1.48
C ALA A 62 1.87 3.27 0.32
N THR A 63 3.06 3.88 0.49
CA THR A 63 4.14 3.87 -0.51
C THR A 63 4.59 2.45 -0.84
N LEU A 64 4.73 1.58 0.18
CA LEU A 64 5.03 0.17 -0.05
C LEU A 64 3.95 -0.51 -0.89
N VAL A 65 2.67 -0.30 -0.56
CA VAL A 65 1.54 -0.87 -1.32
C VAL A 65 1.57 -0.41 -2.77
N ARG A 66 1.72 0.89 -3.03
CA ARG A 66 1.87 1.44 -4.40
C ARG A 66 3.08 0.86 -5.14
N SER A 67 4.18 0.58 -4.44
CA SER A 67 5.40 0.04 -5.07
C SER A 67 5.24 -1.37 -5.67
N PHE A 68 4.16 -2.09 -5.34
CA PHE A 68 3.84 -3.37 -5.98
C PHE A 68 3.32 -3.18 -7.41
N GLY A 69 2.84 -1.99 -7.77
CA GLY A 69 2.33 -1.69 -9.11
C GLY A 69 0.86 -2.10 -9.29
N GLY A 70 0.45 -2.27 -10.55
CA GLY A 70 -0.96 -2.45 -10.91
C GLY A 70 -1.59 -3.76 -10.45
N ASP A 71 -0.86 -4.90 -10.51
CA ASP A 71 -1.40 -6.17 -10.02
C ASP A 71 -1.12 -6.35 -8.52
N LEU A 72 -2.16 -6.12 -7.72
CA LEU A 72 -2.14 -6.30 -6.27
C LEU A 72 -2.70 -7.66 -5.83
N SER A 73 -3.06 -8.56 -6.76
CA SER A 73 -3.72 -9.83 -6.43
C SER A 73 -2.88 -10.73 -5.54
N VAL A 74 -1.58 -10.90 -5.84
CA VAL A 74 -0.65 -11.69 -5.03
C VAL A 74 -0.30 -10.97 -3.72
N PRO A 75 0.10 -9.68 -3.71
CA PRO A 75 0.32 -8.93 -2.46
C PRO A 75 -0.87 -8.97 -1.50
N LEU A 76 -2.11 -8.74 -1.95
CA LEU A 76 -3.29 -8.73 -1.08
C LEU A 76 -3.60 -10.12 -0.50
N ARG A 77 -3.44 -11.18 -1.29
CA ARG A 77 -3.56 -12.55 -0.79
C ARG A 77 -2.49 -12.88 0.25
N LEU A 78 -1.25 -12.38 0.05
CA LEU A 78 -0.18 -12.52 1.03
C LEU A 78 -0.47 -11.72 2.31
N PHE A 79 -0.98 -10.50 2.20
CA PHE A 79 -1.42 -9.69 3.35
C PHE A 79 -2.53 -10.40 4.13
N THR A 80 -3.47 -11.03 3.43
CA THR A 80 -4.54 -11.85 4.03
C THR A 80 -3.94 -13.00 4.82
N LEU A 81 -3.04 -13.77 4.20
CA LEU A 81 -2.36 -14.91 4.83
C LEU A 81 -1.61 -14.52 6.11
N ILE A 82 -0.84 -13.43 6.09
CA ILE A 82 -0.09 -12.98 7.28
C ILE A 82 -0.97 -12.28 8.32
N HIS A 83 -2.13 -11.76 7.92
CA HIS A 83 -3.11 -11.20 8.86
C HIS A 83 -3.79 -12.32 9.65
N GLU A 84 -4.24 -13.37 8.97
CA GLU A 84 -4.89 -14.54 9.57
C GLU A 84 -3.87 -15.39 10.37
N SER A 85 -2.64 -15.49 9.87
CA SER A 85 -1.54 -16.20 10.51
C SER A 85 -0.32 -15.29 10.70
N PRO A 86 -0.28 -14.45 11.75
CA PRO A 86 0.81 -13.51 12.01
C PRO A 86 2.21 -14.12 12.10
N ARG A 87 2.30 -15.43 12.35
CA ARG A 87 3.56 -16.18 12.45
C ARG A 87 3.81 -17.08 11.23
N PHE A 88 3.09 -16.91 10.13
CA PHE A 88 3.22 -17.77 8.94
C PHE A 88 4.67 -17.86 8.45
N PHE A 89 5.33 -16.71 8.26
CA PHE A 89 6.73 -16.64 7.85
C PHE A 89 7.71 -16.75 9.02
N ALA A 90 7.23 -16.96 10.26
CA ALA A 90 8.11 -17.01 11.40
C ALA A 90 9.08 -18.19 11.27
N ILE A 91 10.38 -17.88 11.32
CA ILE A 91 11.44 -18.88 11.24
C ILE A 91 12.02 -19.16 12.63
N PRO A 92 12.21 -20.44 13.00
CA PRO A 92 12.93 -20.81 14.21
C PRO A 92 14.35 -20.23 14.19
N ALA A 93 14.90 -19.94 15.37
CA ALA A 93 16.29 -19.55 15.51
C ALA A 93 17.19 -20.65 14.90
N GLY A 94 18.17 -20.25 14.07
CA GLY A 94 19.10 -21.17 13.41
C GLY A 94 18.64 -21.73 12.06
N ALA A 95 17.35 -21.61 11.69
CA ALA A 95 16.87 -22.08 10.39
C ALA A 95 17.34 -21.19 9.21
N GLY A 96 17.66 -19.92 9.50
CA GLY A 96 18.25 -18.98 8.57
C GLY A 96 17.46 -18.84 7.26
N PHE A 97 18.19 -18.65 6.16
CA PHE A 97 17.61 -18.45 4.83
C PHE A 97 16.89 -19.70 4.29
N ALA A 98 17.37 -20.90 4.60
CA ALA A 98 16.73 -22.15 4.18
C ALA A 98 15.32 -22.31 4.79
N GLY A 99 15.16 -21.96 6.07
CA GLY A 99 13.84 -21.91 6.72
C GLY A 99 12.88 -20.94 6.05
N LEU A 100 13.38 -19.77 5.63
CA LEU A 100 12.58 -18.79 4.90
C LEU A 100 12.17 -19.31 3.51
N GLN A 101 13.09 -19.96 2.78
CA GLN A 101 12.78 -20.56 1.48
C GLN A 101 11.66 -21.60 1.59
N GLY A 102 11.68 -22.44 2.64
CA GLY A 102 10.59 -23.40 2.90
C GLY A 102 9.23 -22.72 3.09
N ARG A 103 9.17 -21.64 3.88
CA ARG A 103 7.93 -20.86 4.07
C ARG A 103 7.47 -20.15 2.81
N VAL A 104 8.40 -19.66 2.01
CA VAL A 104 8.11 -19.03 0.72
C VAL A 104 7.54 -20.06 -0.26
N ALA A 105 8.08 -21.27 -0.32
CA ALA A 105 7.53 -22.35 -1.14
C ALA A 105 6.12 -22.75 -0.68
N GLU A 106 5.88 -22.81 0.64
CA GLU A 106 4.56 -23.08 1.21
C GLU A 106 3.54 -22.00 0.82
N ALA A 107 3.90 -20.72 0.95
CA ALA A 107 3.05 -19.61 0.52
C ALA A 107 2.81 -19.61 -1.00
N ALA A 108 3.85 -19.87 -1.79
CA ALA A 108 3.76 -19.95 -3.25
C ALA A 108 2.72 -21.00 -3.68
N ALA A 109 2.75 -22.19 -3.06
CA ALA A 109 1.76 -23.24 -3.30
C ALA A 109 0.34 -22.81 -2.88
N LYS A 110 0.18 -22.22 -1.69
CA LYS A 110 -1.13 -21.76 -1.18
C LYS A 110 -1.73 -20.65 -2.02
N LEU A 111 -0.91 -19.76 -2.56
CA LEU A 111 -1.34 -18.59 -3.31
C LEU A 111 -1.32 -18.78 -4.83
N ALA A 112 -0.92 -19.97 -5.30
CA ALA A 112 -0.70 -20.25 -6.72
C ALA A 112 0.14 -19.15 -7.42
N ALA A 113 1.28 -18.82 -6.81
CA ALA A 113 2.18 -17.76 -7.28
C ALA A 113 3.64 -18.24 -7.30
N PRO A 114 4.51 -17.73 -8.18
CA PRO A 114 5.91 -18.11 -8.24
C PRO A 114 6.66 -17.83 -6.92
N PRO A 115 7.49 -18.77 -6.41
CA PRO A 115 8.32 -18.53 -5.22
C PRO A 115 9.19 -17.26 -5.27
N PRO A 116 9.82 -16.89 -6.42
CA PRO A 116 10.58 -15.64 -6.50
C PRO A 116 9.73 -14.39 -6.27
N GLU A 117 8.47 -14.40 -6.70
CA GLU A 117 7.55 -13.29 -6.48
C GLU A 117 7.19 -13.15 -5.01
N ILE A 118 6.85 -14.27 -4.35
CA ILE A 118 6.57 -14.31 -2.92
C ILE A 118 7.80 -13.82 -2.13
N MET A 119 9.01 -14.30 -2.47
CA MET A 119 10.26 -13.87 -1.83
C MET A 119 10.47 -12.36 -1.97
N LYS A 120 10.24 -11.80 -3.16
CA LYS A 120 10.34 -10.35 -3.41
C LYS A 120 9.39 -9.56 -2.52
N ILE A 121 8.13 -10.00 -2.40
CA ILE A 121 7.14 -9.34 -1.55
C ILE A 121 7.55 -9.46 -0.07
N VAL A 122 7.86 -10.66 0.42
CA VAL A 122 8.28 -10.89 1.82
C VAL A 122 9.52 -10.05 2.17
N GLY A 123 10.51 -9.97 1.28
CA GLY A 123 11.68 -9.11 1.45
C GLY A 123 11.30 -7.64 1.60
N ARG A 124 10.42 -7.12 0.75
CA ARG A 124 9.90 -5.75 0.86
C ARG A 124 9.15 -5.51 2.16
N LEU A 125 8.29 -6.45 2.58
CA LEU A 125 7.57 -6.36 3.86
C LEU A 125 8.53 -6.30 5.06
N ARG A 126 9.61 -7.09 5.02
CA ARG A 126 10.64 -7.10 6.06
C ARG A 126 11.43 -5.79 6.12
N MET A 127 11.87 -5.28 4.97
CA MET A 127 12.61 -4.01 4.88
C MET A 127 11.77 -2.81 5.36
N ASN A 128 10.45 -2.85 5.16
CA ASN A 128 9.53 -1.79 5.58
C ASN A 128 8.98 -1.99 7.01
N GLY A 129 9.48 -2.99 7.76
CA GLY A 129 9.07 -3.23 9.14
C GLY A 129 7.64 -3.76 9.32
N ILE A 130 7.01 -4.23 8.23
CA ILE A 130 5.73 -4.95 8.29
C ILE A 130 5.95 -6.30 8.96
N LEU A 131 7.02 -6.98 8.55
CA LEU A 131 7.52 -8.16 9.24
C LEU A 131 8.66 -7.77 10.18
N ASP A 132 8.65 -8.34 11.38
CA ASP A 132 9.69 -8.16 12.39
C ASP A 132 10.96 -8.97 12.07
N GLN A 133 11.96 -8.94 12.96
CA GLN A 133 13.23 -9.67 12.79
C GLN A 133 13.06 -11.18 12.64
N ARG A 134 11.97 -11.74 13.17
CA ARG A 134 11.64 -13.16 13.10
C ARG A 134 10.69 -13.46 11.96
N TYR A 135 10.42 -12.51 11.06
CA TYR A 135 9.47 -12.62 9.96
C TYR A 135 8.00 -12.80 10.40
N ALA A 136 7.66 -12.41 11.62
CA ALA A 136 6.26 -12.35 12.06
C ALA A 136 5.66 -10.97 11.73
N LEU A 137 4.35 -10.90 11.48
CA LEU A 137 3.63 -9.65 11.32
C LEU A 137 3.78 -8.81 12.60
N SER A 138 4.40 -7.65 12.45
CA SER A 138 4.73 -6.78 13.58
C SER A 138 3.46 -6.26 14.25
N ALA A 139 3.45 -6.22 15.58
CA ALA A 139 2.28 -5.77 16.34
C ALA A 139 1.82 -4.37 15.94
N ARG A 140 2.79 -3.49 15.61
CA ARG A 140 2.55 -2.11 15.16
C ARG A 140 1.83 -2.01 13.81
N GLN A 141 1.91 -3.04 12.97
CA GLN A 141 1.36 -3.01 11.60
C GLN A 141 0.09 -3.85 11.46
N ARG A 142 -0.36 -4.55 12.52
CA ARG A 142 -1.58 -5.37 12.46
C ARG A 142 -2.81 -4.57 12.06
N THR A 143 -2.99 -3.39 12.67
CA THR A 143 -4.12 -2.50 12.38
C THR A 143 -4.04 -1.91 10.98
N THR A 144 -2.85 -1.55 10.51
CA THR A 144 -2.64 -1.01 9.15
C THR A 144 -2.91 -2.07 8.08
N VAL A 145 -2.44 -3.30 8.28
CA VAL A 145 -2.73 -4.43 7.38
C VAL A 145 -4.22 -4.75 7.38
N ALA A 146 -4.88 -4.74 8.54
CA ALA A 146 -6.33 -4.93 8.63
C ALA A 146 -7.09 -3.86 7.83
N ALA A 147 -6.73 -2.58 8.01
CA ALA A 147 -7.35 -1.46 7.29
C ALA A 147 -7.14 -1.57 5.76
N LEU A 148 -5.96 -2.01 5.31
CA LEU A 148 -5.72 -2.29 3.89
C LEU A 148 -6.67 -3.37 3.36
N LEU A 149 -6.75 -4.51 4.06
CA LEU A 149 -7.60 -5.62 3.63
C LEU A 149 -9.08 -5.23 3.61
N GLU A 150 -9.52 -4.42 4.55
CA GLU A 150 -10.88 -3.90 4.59
C GLU A 150 -11.17 -2.92 3.43
N LEU A 151 -10.21 -2.05 3.11
CA LEU A 151 -10.29 -1.13 1.96
C LEU A 151 -10.50 -1.90 0.65
N TYR A 152 -9.74 -2.96 0.42
CA TYR A 152 -9.82 -3.77 -0.81
C TYR A 152 -10.97 -4.79 -0.79
N ARG A 153 -11.43 -5.24 0.39
CA ARG A 153 -12.65 -6.07 0.52
C ARG A 153 -13.91 -5.28 0.17
N SER A 154 -13.93 -3.98 0.48
CA SER A 154 -15.06 -3.09 0.20
C SER A 154 -15.14 -2.67 -1.28
N GLY A 155 -14.11 -2.96 -2.07
CA GLY A 155 -13.94 -2.52 -3.45
C GLY A 155 -13.85 -0.99 -3.60
N PRO A 156 -13.46 -0.47 -4.77
CA PRO A 156 -13.54 0.97 -5.08
C PRO A 156 -14.99 1.50 -5.20
N GLY A 157 -16.01 0.81 -4.66
CA GLY A 157 -17.42 1.03 -4.96
C GLY A 157 -18.32 1.55 -3.82
N LYS A 158 -17.78 1.96 -2.66
CA LYS A 158 -18.61 2.47 -1.54
C LYS A 158 -18.03 3.68 -0.80
N ALA A 159 -17.41 4.61 -1.52
CA ALA A 159 -17.17 5.95 -1.01
C ALA A 159 -17.35 6.99 -2.13
N SER A 160 -18.60 7.40 -2.36
CA SER A 160 -18.91 8.73 -2.86
C SER A 160 -19.92 9.35 -1.92
N PRO A 161 -19.53 10.37 -1.13
CA PRO A 161 -20.43 11.40 -0.67
C PRO A 161 -19.96 12.73 -1.26
N THR A 162 -20.25 12.95 -2.54
CA THR A 162 -20.19 14.26 -3.21
C THR A 162 -21.07 14.14 -4.45
N GLY A 163 -22.22 14.77 -4.57
CA GLY A 163 -22.93 15.63 -3.63
C GLY A 163 -24.33 15.87 -4.21
N ASP A 164 -25.28 16.12 -3.32
CA ASP A 164 -26.43 16.93 -3.68
C ASP A 164 -25.92 18.23 -4.30
N SER A 165 -26.22 18.43 -5.57
CA SER A 165 -26.35 19.76 -6.13
C SER A 165 -27.67 19.79 -6.87
N GLN A 166 -28.71 19.97 -6.06
CA GLN A 166 -29.91 20.66 -6.49
C GLN A 166 -29.50 22.05 -6.97
N TYR A 167 -29.35 22.23 -8.27
CA TYR A 167 -29.65 23.50 -8.91
C TYR A 167 -30.63 23.23 -10.05
N ARG A 168 -31.65 24.07 -10.03
CA ARG A 168 -32.81 24.15 -10.92
C ARG A 168 -32.44 24.20 -12.39
#